data_AF-A0A164ME34-F1
#
_entry.id   AF-A0A164ME34-F1
#
_cell.length_a   1.000
_cell.length_b   1.000
_cell.length_c   1.000
_cell.angle_alpha   90.00
_cell.angle_beta   90.00
_cell.angle_gamma   90.00
#
_symmetry.space_group_name_H-M   'P 1'
#
loop_
_entity.id
_entity.type
_entity.pdbx_description
1 polymer ?
#
loop_
_entity_poly.entity_id
_entity_poly.type
_entity_poly.pdbx_seq_one_letter_code
_entity_poly.pdbx_strand_id
1 'polypeptide(L)'
;MEVTGASDEGFEAICATKLRNGGIVLELRSGDAAVLVRSWKDDFARYFEGDVIIRDQEYTVLAERVPTRLLVDVPEAKAKIERDSWLQENSIASIKWFKPENKRKETQNAAHLLI
;
A
#
# COMPACT_ATOMS: atom_id res chain seq x y z
N MET A 1 -14.90 20.47 -3.35
CA MET A 1 -14.97 19.79 -2.03
C MET A 1 -13.64 20.08 -1.38
N GLU A 2 -13.59 21.18 -0.62
CA GLU A 2 -12.40 21.63 0.09
C GLU A 2 -12.22 20.73 1.30
N VAL A 3 -11.08 20.05 1.40
CA VAL A 3 -10.67 19.36 2.63
C VAL A 3 -9.86 20.36 3.44
N THR A 4 -10.59 21.21 4.15
CA THR A 4 -10.04 22.09 5.19
C THR A 4 -9.92 21.25 6.46
N GLY A 5 -8.69 20.93 6.87
CA GLY A 5 -8.46 20.18 8.10
C GLY A 5 -7.08 19.58 8.25
N ALA A 6 -6.01 20.29 7.89
CA ALA A 6 -4.72 20.03 8.53
C ALA A 6 -4.75 20.80 9.85
N SER A 7 -5.29 20.20 10.91
CA SER A 7 -5.03 20.69 12.25
C SER A 7 -3.56 20.39 12.58
N ASP A 8 -2.87 21.37 13.15
CA ASP A 8 -1.54 21.23 13.78
C ASP A 8 -1.57 20.30 15.01
N GLU A 9 -2.50 19.36 15.06
CA GLU A 9 -2.57 18.34 16.10
C GLU A 9 -1.52 17.28 15.80
N GLY A 10 -0.42 17.33 16.56
CA GLY A 10 0.57 16.27 16.55
C GLY A 10 -0.07 14.90 16.74
N PHE A 11 0.58 13.85 16.24
CA PHE A 11 0.10 12.49 16.45
C PHE A 11 0.45 12.02 17.86
N GLU A 12 -0.47 11.29 18.50
CA GLU A 12 -0.23 10.61 19.77
C GLU A 12 0.00 9.12 19.51
N ALA A 13 1.18 8.62 19.88
CA ALA A 13 1.45 7.20 19.93
C ALA A 13 0.88 6.62 21.23
N ILE A 14 -0.02 5.64 21.11
CA ILE A 14 -0.57 4.91 22.25
C ILE A 14 0.49 3.98 22.83
N CYS A 15 1.19 3.24 21.95
CA CYS A 15 2.20 2.30 22.38
C CYS A 15 3.34 2.17 21.36
N ALA A 16 4.50 1.73 21.86
CA ALA A 16 5.65 1.34 21.05
C ALA A 16 6.09 -0.07 21.46
N THR A 17 6.02 -1.02 20.53
CA THR A 17 6.42 -2.42 20.78
C THR A 17 7.69 -2.75 20.01
N LYS A 18 8.73 -3.16 20.74
CA LYS A 18 9.97 -3.67 20.14
C LYS A 18 9.81 -5.14 19.73
N LEU A 19 10.01 -5.43 18.45
CA LEU A 19 9.99 -6.77 17.88
C LEU A 19 11.33 -7.49 18.11
N ARG A 20 11.30 -8.83 18.02
CA ARG A 20 12.51 -9.68 18.21
C ARG A 20 13.62 -9.40 17.19
N ASN A 21 13.26 -8.93 16.00
CA ASN A 21 14.20 -8.55 14.94
C ASN A 21 14.72 -7.11 15.09
N GLY A 22 14.44 -6.43 16.21
CA GLY A 22 14.87 -5.05 16.45
C GLY A 22 13.96 -3.99 15.83
N GLY A 23 12.94 -4.36 15.05
CA GLY A 23 11.94 -3.42 14.54
C GLY A 23 11.06 -2.85 15.64
N ILE A 24 10.46 -1.69 15.40
CA ILE A 24 9.53 -1.04 16.32
C ILE A 24 8.18 -0.91 15.62
N VAL A 25 7.11 -1.31 16.31
CA VAL A 25 5.73 -1.05 15.89
C VAL A 25 5.19 0.08 16.76
N LEU A 26 4.79 1.18 16.12
CA LEU A 26 4.11 2.30 16.76
C LEU A 26 2.61 2.17 16.52
N GLU A 27 1.83 2.06 17.59
CA GLU A 27 0.39 2.11 17.54
C GLU A 27 -0.07 3.55 17.73
N LEU A 28 -0.81 4.08 16.76
CA LEU A 28 -1.31 5.45 16.77
C LEU A 28 -2.79 5.46 17.13
N ARG A 29 -3.25 6.55 17.76
CA ARG A 29 -4.63 6.65 18.24
C ARG A 29 -5.69 6.64 17.13
N SER A 30 -5.36 7.07 15.91
CA SER A 30 -6.29 7.14 14.79
C SER A 30 -5.64 6.74 13.46
N GLY A 31 -6.48 6.34 12.50
CA GLY A 31 -6.05 6.08 11.13
C GLY A 31 -5.50 7.34 10.45
N ASP A 32 -6.11 8.50 10.71
CA ASP A 32 -5.66 9.78 10.16
C ASP A 32 -4.25 10.15 10.64
N ALA A 33 -3.92 9.88 11.91
CA ALA A 33 -2.57 10.05 12.44
C ALA A 33 -1.56 9.13 11.74
N ALA A 34 -1.95 7.90 11.39
CA ALA A 34 -1.10 7.00 10.62
C ALA A 34 -0.87 7.48 9.19
N VAL A 35 -1.91 8.01 8.53
CA VAL A 35 -1.80 8.63 7.21
C VAL A 35 -0.85 9.84 7.27
N LEU A 36 -0.98 10.67 8.31
CA LEU A 36 -0.11 11.84 8.51
C LEU A 36 1.36 11.43 8.69
N VAL A 37 1.66 10.52 9.61
CA VAL A 37 3.03 10.01 9.85
C VAL A 37 3.60 9.38 8.58
N ARG A 38 2.78 8.66 7.81
CA ARG A 38 3.19 8.08 6.53
C ARG A 38 3.54 9.14 5.48
N SER A 39 2.79 10.24 5.43
CA SER A 39 3.04 11.35 4.50
C SER A 39 4.37 12.06 4.76
N TRP A 40 4.85 12.04 6.01
CA TRP A 40 6.12 12.64 6.43
C TRP A 40 7.17 11.59 6.79
N LYS A 41 7.07 10.37 6.27
CA LYS A 41 7.89 9.23 6.70
C LYS A 41 9.39 9.51 6.66
N ASP A 42 9.86 10.23 5.65
CA ASP A 42 11.28 10.53 5.48
C ASP A 42 11.77 11.54 6.52
N ASP A 43 10.96 12.56 6.82
CA ASP A 43 11.26 13.53 7.86
C ASP A 43 11.11 12.91 9.25
N PHE A 44 10.10 12.09 9.47
CA PHE A 44 9.92 11.31 10.70
C PHE A 44 11.12 10.41 10.97
N ALA A 45 11.63 9.70 9.95
CA ALA A 45 12.82 8.86 10.08
C ALA A 45 14.06 9.67 10.47
N ARG A 46 14.23 10.90 9.93
CA ARG A 46 15.36 11.79 10.26
C ARG A 46 15.39 12.27 11.71
N TYR A 47 14.25 12.29 12.40
CA TYR A 47 14.21 12.65 13.82
C TYR A 47 14.84 11.58 14.73
N PHE A 48 15.02 10.35 14.23
CA PHE A 48 15.71 9.30 14.96
C PHE A 48 17.19 9.32 14.61
N GLU A 49 18.05 9.28 15.63
CA GLU A 49 19.49 9.10 15.43
C GLU A 49 19.76 7.68 14.91
N GLY A 50 20.05 7.55 13.61
CA GLY A 50 20.43 6.29 12.96
C GLY A 50 19.73 6.02 11.62
N ASP A 51 20.03 4.88 11.00
CA ASP A 51 19.38 4.42 9.77
C ASP A 51 18.01 3.80 10.08
N VAL A 52 17.03 4.64 10.40
CA VAL A 52 15.65 4.21 10.61
C VAL A 52 14.92 4.14 9.27
N ILE A 53 14.35 2.97 8.97
CA ILE A 53 13.52 2.76 7.78
C ILE A 53 12.09 2.48 8.24
N ILE A 54 11.18 3.41 7.95
CA ILE A 54 9.74 3.15 8.09
C ILE A 54 9.34 2.20 6.97
N ARG A 55 8.91 0.99 7.34
CA ARG A 55 8.42 0.00 6.38
C ARG A 55 6.93 0.20 6.17
N ASP A 56 6.55 0.43 4.93
CA ASP A 56 5.16 0.28 4.50
C ASP A 56 4.76 -1.19 4.67
N GLN A 57 3.66 -1.44 5.39
CA GLN A 57 3.16 -2.80 5.55
C GLN A 57 2.30 -3.17 4.34
N GLU A 58 2.90 -3.91 3.43
CA GLU A 58 2.23 -4.45 2.25
C GLU A 58 1.67 -5.84 2.56
N TYR A 59 0.48 -6.13 2.05
CA TYR A 59 -0.14 -7.44 2.13
C TYR A 59 -0.48 -7.91 0.72
N THR A 60 -0.13 -9.15 0.39
CA THR A 60 -0.50 -9.73 -0.91
C THR A 60 -1.97 -10.14 -0.90
N VAL A 61 -2.72 -9.62 -1.86
CA VAL A 61 -4.12 -9.96 -2.14
C VAL A 61 -4.20 -10.77 -3.43
N LEU A 62 -4.95 -11.87 -3.40
CA LEU A 62 -5.29 -12.64 -4.60
C LEU A 62 -6.61 -12.11 -5.18
N ALA A 63 -6.54 -11.36 -6.28
CA ALA A 63 -7.73 -10.97 -7.01
C ALA A 63 -8.11 -12.07 -8.01
N GLU A 64 -9.30 -12.63 -7.86
CA GLU A 64 -9.77 -13.75 -8.66
C GLU A 64 -10.54 -13.32 -9.92
N ARG A 65 -10.49 -14.17 -10.95
CA ARG A 65 -11.28 -14.05 -12.19
C ARG A 65 -11.10 -12.71 -12.93
N VAL A 66 -9.89 -12.17 -12.90
CA VAL A 66 -9.53 -10.95 -13.60
C VAL A 66 -9.43 -11.23 -15.11
N PRO A 67 -10.09 -10.44 -15.98
CA PRO A 67 -10.02 -10.65 -17.42
C PRO A 67 -8.59 -10.61 -17.95
N THR A 68 -8.19 -11.61 -18.74
CA THR A 68 -6.83 -11.71 -19.30
C THR A 68 -6.46 -10.56 -20.25
N ARG A 69 -7.46 -9.83 -20.75
CA ARG A 69 -7.31 -8.60 -21.53
C ARG A 69 -6.85 -7.37 -20.74
N LEU A 70 -6.77 -7.46 -19.41
CA LEU A 70 -6.22 -6.38 -18.58
C LEU A 70 -4.71 -6.31 -18.77
N LEU A 71 -4.22 -5.16 -19.25
CA LEU A 71 -2.79 -4.90 -19.40
C LEU A 71 -2.23 -4.48 -18.05
N VAL A 72 -1.62 -5.39 -17.29
CA VAL A 72 -1.10 -5.08 -15.94
C VAL A 72 0.31 -4.50 -15.94
N ASP A 73 1.04 -4.64 -17.05
CA ASP A 73 2.42 -4.15 -17.17
C ASP A 73 2.50 -2.68 -17.60
N VAL A 74 1.36 -2.01 -17.83
CA VAL A 74 1.33 -0.57 -18.11
C VAL A 74 1.21 0.25 -16.82
N PRO A 75 1.96 1.36 -16.67
CA PRO A 75 1.95 2.17 -15.45
C PRO A 75 0.54 2.63 -15.02
N GLU A 76 -0.35 2.89 -15.98
CA GLU A 76 -1.69 3.42 -15.77
C GLU A 76 -2.67 2.38 -15.22
N ALA A 77 -2.33 1.09 -15.30
CA ALA A 77 -3.22 0.01 -14.87
C ALA A 77 -3.50 0.05 -13.37
N LYS A 78 -2.47 0.32 -12.54
CA LYS A 78 -2.63 0.43 -11.08
C LYS A 78 -3.59 1.56 -10.71
N ALA A 79 -3.32 2.76 -11.22
CA ALA A 79 -4.16 3.93 -10.95
C ALA A 79 -5.61 3.73 -11.41
N LYS A 80 -5.82 3.03 -12.53
CA LYS A 80 -7.18 2.67 -12.99
C LYS A 80 -7.86 1.67 -12.05
N ILE A 81 -7.17 0.61 -11.63
CA ILE A 81 -7.73 -0.39 -10.71
C ILE A 81 -8.07 0.25 -9.36
N GLU A 82 -7.19 1.10 -8.83
CA GLU A 82 -7.43 1.85 -7.59
C GLU A 82 -8.70 2.69 -7.69
N ARG A 83 -8.82 3.48 -8.76
CA ARG A 83 -10.00 4.32 -9.01
C ARG A 83 -11.28 3.51 -9.17
N ASP A 84 -11.25 2.45 -9.96
CA ASP A 84 -12.40 1.59 -10.24
C ASP A 84 -12.83 0.78 -8.99
N SER A 85 -11.91 0.59 -8.03
CA SER A 85 -12.13 -0.16 -6.78
C SER A 85 -12.29 0.72 -5.55
N TRP A 86 -12.41 2.05 -5.73
CA TRP A 86 -12.49 3.04 -4.65
C TRP A 86 -11.36 2.95 -3.62
N LEU A 87 -10.16 2.57 -4.05
CA LEU A 87 -8.95 2.60 -3.23
C LEU A 87 -8.34 3.99 -3.24
N GLN A 88 -7.58 4.31 -2.19
CA GLN A 88 -6.76 5.51 -2.18
C GLN A 88 -5.67 5.40 -3.25
N GLU A 89 -5.26 6.54 -3.80
CA GLU A 89 -4.16 6.60 -4.77
C GLU A 89 -2.87 6.01 -4.17
N ASN A 90 -2.16 5.20 -4.96
CA ASN A 90 -0.94 4.49 -4.55
C ASN A 90 -1.14 3.45 -3.43
N SER A 91 -2.38 2.96 -3.22
CA SER A 91 -2.63 1.82 -2.32
C SER A 91 -2.03 0.51 -2.84
N ILE A 92 -1.90 0.37 -4.16
CA ILE A 92 -1.37 -0.83 -4.80
C ILE A 92 0.12 -0.66 -5.08
N ALA A 93 0.93 -1.35 -4.26
CA ALA A 93 2.39 -1.39 -4.43
C ALA A 93 2.78 -2.05 -5.75
N SER A 94 2.23 -3.24 -6.04
CA SER A 94 2.55 -4.01 -7.23
C SER A 94 1.32 -4.72 -7.79
N ILE A 95 1.33 -5.03 -9.08
CA ILE A 95 0.37 -5.96 -9.68
C ILE A 95 1.13 -6.93 -10.55
N LYS A 96 0.81 -8.22 -10.46
CA LYS A 96 1.35 -9.24 -11.36
C LYS A 96 0.39 -10.39 -11.53
N TRP A 97 0.46 -11.04 -12.66
CA TRP A 97 -0.28 -12.27 -12.88
C TRP A 97 0.24 -13.40 -11.99
N PHE A 98 -0.66 -14.07 -11.27
CA PHE A 98 -0.33 -15.30 -10.55
C PHE A 98 0.18 -16.38 -11.51
N LYS A 99 -0.45 -16.46 -12.70
CA LYS A 99 -0.04 -17.36 -13.78
C LYS A 99 0.41 -16.56 -15.00
N PRO A 100 1.68 -16.68 -15.42
CA PRO A 100 2.20 -15.95 -16.58
C PRO A 100 1.49 -16.40 -17.87
N GLU A 101 1.51 -15.53 -18.87
CA GLU A 101 0.75 -15.70 -20.12
C GLU A 101 1.09 -16.99 -20.85
N ASN A 102 2.38 -17.32 -20.93
CA ASN A 102 2.89 -18.53 -21.58
C ASN A 102 2.42 -19.85 -20.94
N LYS A 103 1.82 -19.81 -19.74
CA LYS A 103 1.26 -20.99 -19.06
C LYS A 103 -0.27 -21.05 -19.16
N ARG A 104 -0.93 -20.06 -19.77
CA ARG A 104 -2.39 -20.03 -19.91
C ARG A 104 -2.85 -20.91 -21.06
N LYS A 105 -4.10 -21.37 -20.99
CA LYS A 105 -4.75 -21.97 -22.16
C LYS A 105 -5.14 -20.85 -23.11
N GLU A 106 -5.07 -21.07 -24.41
CA GLU A 106 -5.45 -20.08 -25.43
C GLU A 106 -6.91 -19.60 -25.28
N THR A 107 -7.80 -20.49 -24.82
CA THR A 107 -9.22 -20.20 -24.58
C THR A 107 -9.51 -19.57 -23.20
N GLN A 108 -8.48 -19.27 -22.41
CA GLN A 108 -8.64 -18.76 -21.06
C GLN A 108 -8.90 -17.25 -21.05
N ASN A 109 -10.12 -16.85 -20.71
CA ASN A 109 -10.55 -15.44 -20.69
C ASN A 109 -10.41 -14.73 -19.33
N ALA A 110 -10.06 -15.48 -18.27
CA ALA A 110 -9.86 -14.94 -16.93
C ALA A 110 -8.68 -15.63 -16.21
N ALA A 111 -7.97 -14.90 -15.37
CA ALA A 111 -6.84 -15.37 -14.57
C ALA A 111 -6.85 -14.71 -13.17
N HIS A 112 -5.85 -15.03 -12.34
CA HIS A 112 -5.71 -14.44 -11.00
C HIS A 112 -4.56 -13.44 -10.98
N LEU A 113 -4.76 -12.33 -10.28
CA LEU A 113 -3.71 -11.36 -9.98
C LEU A 113 -3.23 -11.50 -8.55
N LEU A 114 -1.94 -11.30 -8.36
CA LEU A 114 -1.33 -10.95 -7.09
C LEU A 114 -1.18 -9.43 -7.07
N ILE A 115 -1.78 -8.81 -6.06
CA ILE A 115 -1.76 -7.37 -5.79
C ILE A 115 -1.02 -7.19 -4.46
#